data_AF-A0A099PAI0-F1
#
_entry.id   AF-A0A099PAI0-F1
#
_cell.length_a   1.000
_cell.length_b   1.000
_cell.length_c   1.000
_cell.angle_alpha   90.00
_cell.angle_beta   90.00
_cell.angle_gamma   90.00
#
_symmetry.space_group_name_H-M   'P 1'
#
loop_
_entity.id
_entity.type
_entity.pdbx_description
1 polymer ?
#
loop_
_entity_poly.entity_id
_entity_poly.type
_entity_poly.pdbx_seq_one_letter_code
_entity_poly.pdbx_strand_id
1 'polypeptide(L)'
;MNIVTANDLKTKGVSAVEAGLLKAEEVIISVRGRDKYVVMDLEKYAKLREYELEIALLEAKADIAAGRYSTGSVDEHMQQVKDGL
;
A
#
# COMPACT_ATOMS: atom_id res chain seq x y z
N MET A 1 -11.51 15.05 5.33
CA MET A 1 -11.69 13.69 4.77
C MET A 1 -13.07 13.64 4.18
N ASN A 2 -13.19 13.35 2.88
CA ASN A 2 -14.46 13.42 2.18
C ASN A 2 -15.07 12.01 2.07
N ILE A 3 -16.37 11.87 2.34
CA ILE A 3 -17.04 10.56 2.35
C ILE A 3 -18.02 10.50 1.18
N VAL A 4 -17.87 9.48 0.36
CA VAL A 4 -18.80 9.11 -0.71
C VAL A 4 -19.57 7.88 -0.26
N THR A 5 -20.89 7.96 -0.22
CA THR A 5 -21.71 6.80 0.13
C THR A 5 -21.82 5.82 -1.04
N ALA A 6 -22.13 4.56 -0.75
CA ALA A 6 -22.48 3.59 -1.80
C ALA A 6 -23.62 4.08 -2.73
N ASN A 7 -24.55 4.89 -2.20
CA ASN A 7 -25.63 5.46 -3.00
C ASN A 7 -25.14 6.61 -3.91
N ASP A 8 -24.21 7.46 -3.43
CA ASP A 8 -23.58 8.49 -4.26
C ASP A 8 -22.84 7.86 -5.44
N LEU A 9 -22.07 6.79 -5.20
CA LEU A 9 -21.41 6.02 -6.27
C LEU A 9 -22.43 5.44 -7.26
N LYS A 10 -23.51 4.85 -6.75
CA LYS A 10 -24.55 4.27 -7.62
C LYS A 10 -25.22 5.30 -8.51
N THR A 11 -25.42 6.53 -8.02
CA THR A 11 -26.20 7.57 -8.71
C THR A 11 -25.36 8.52 -9.55
N LYS A 12 -24.11 8.78 -9.16
CA LYS A 12 -23.22 9.77 -9.80
C LYS A 12 -21.98 9.15 -10.44
N GLY A 13 -21.72 7.85 -10.21
CA GLY A 13 -20.55 7.16 -10.75
C GLY A 13 -19.23 7.77 -10.30
N VAL A 14 -18.24 7.79 -11.20
CA VAL A 14 -16.89 8.28 -10.93
C VAL A 14 -16.85 9.76 -10.55
N SER A 15 -17.79 10.57 -11.04
CA SER A 15 -17.83 12.01 -10.76
C SER A 15 -18.04 12.33 -9.28
N ALA A 16 -18.67 11.45 -8.50
CA ALA A 16 -18.73 11.61 -7.04
C ALA A 16 -17.35 11.51 -6.37
N VAL A 17 -16.48 10.66 -6.90
CA VAL A 17 -15.11 10.48 -6.42
C VAL A 17 -14.25 11.65 -6.86
N GLU A 18 -14.31 12.05 -8.14
CA GLU A 18 -13.54 13.19 -8.69
C GLU A 18 -13.85 14.48 -7.93
N ALA A 19 -15.13 14.77 -7.67
CA ALA A 19 -15.55 15.92 -6.88
C ALA A 19 -14.99 15.89 -5.45
N GLY A 20 -14.79 14.69 -4.90
CA GLY A 20 -14.16 14.50 -3.61
C GLY A 20 -12.65 14.76 -3.66
N LEU A 21 -11.97 14.23 -4.68
CA LEU A 21 -10.53 14.35 -4.88
C LEU A 21 -10.08 15.76 -5.26
N LEU A 22 -10.95 16.58 -5.84
CA LEU A 22 -10.67 18.02 -6.05
C LEU A 22 -10.46 18.79 -4.74
N LYS A 23 -10.95 18.28 -3.60
CA LYS A 23 -10.93 18.97 -2.31
C LYS A 23 -10.02 18.31 -1.28
N ALA A 24 -9.59 17.08 -1.53
CA ALA A 24 -8.79 16.27 -0.62
C ALA A 24 -7.99 15.24 -1.40
N GLU A 25 -6.81 14.86 -0.90
CA GLU A 25 -5.98 13.82 -1.54
C GLU A 25 -6.65 12.43 -1.54
N GLU A 26 -7.64 12.23 -0.67
CA GLU A 26 -8.30 10.93 -0.45
C GLU A 26 -9.80 11.10 -0.23
N VAL A 27 -10.54 10.10 -0.69
CA VAL A 27 -11.99 9.95 -0.50
C VAL A 27 -12.28 8.59 0.12
N ILE A 28 -13.08 8.58 1.18
CA ILE A 28 -13.57 7.35 1.79
C ILE A 28 -14.88 6.93 1.11
N ILE A 29 -14.98 5.66 0.73
CA ILE A 29 -16.24 5.05 0.34
C ILE A 29 -16.85 4.36 1.56
N SER A 30 -18.04 4.82 1.95
CA SER A 30 -18.80 4.24 3.06
C SER A 30 -19.94 3.36 2.55
N VAL A 31 -20.05 2.16 3.13
CA VAL A 31 -21.09 1.17 2.81
C VAL A 31 -21.86 0.84 4.08
N ARG A 32 -23.18 1.10 4.08
CA ARG A 32 -24.07 0.91 5.26
C ARG A 32 -23.55 1.64 6.51
N GLY A 33 -23.03 2.85 6.33
CA GLY A 33 -22.52 3.70 7.41
C GLY A 33 -21.15 3.29 7.96
N ARG A 34 -20.43 2.38 7.28
CA ARG A 34 -19.08 1.97 7.64
C ARG A 34 -18.09 2.32 6.54
N ASP A 35 -17.02 2.98 6.92
CA ASP A 35 -15.89 3.27 6.04
C ASP A 35 -15.27 1.95 5.58
N LYS A 36 -15.19 1.75 4.26
CA LYS A 36 -14.84 0.45 3.68
C LYS A 36 -13.68 0.51 2.70
N TYR A 37 -13.60 1.58 1.92
CA TYR A 37 -12.52 1.75 0.94
C TYR A 37 -11.99 3.18 1.00
N VAL A 38 -10.73 3.36 0.62
CA VAL A 38 -10.12 4.66 0.35
C VAL A 38 -9.81 4.71 -1.13
N VAL A 39 -10.13 5.83 -1.77
CA VAL A 39 -9.75 6.14 -3.15
C VAL A 39 -8.86 7.38 -3.15
N MET A 40 -7.79 7.32 -3.93
CA MET A 40 -6.81 8.38 -4.12
C MET A 40 -6.39 8.41 -5.59
N ASP A 41 -5.74 9.48 -6.02
CA ASP A 41 -5.15 9.53 -7.35
C ASP A 41 -3.93 8.58 -7.47
N LEU A 42 -3.54 8.30 -8.71
CA LEU A 42 -2.49 7.34 -9.00
C LEU A 42 -1.10 7.83 -8.55
N GLU A 43 -0.87 9.15 -8.55
CA GLU A 43 0.39 9.76 -8.14
C GLU A 43 0.61 9.56 -6.63
N LYS A 44 -0.43 9.83 -5.83
CA LYS A 44 -0.46 9.58 -4.39
C LYS A 44 -0.26 8.10 -4.09
N TYR A 45 -0.96 7.22 -4.81
CA TYR A 45 -0.78 5.78 -4.65
C TYR A 45 0.67 5.34 -4.95
N ALA A 46 1.25 5.83 -6.04
CA ALA A 46 2.63 5.54 -6.40
C ALA A 46 3.62 6.02 -5.32
N LYS A 47 3.40 7.23 -4.78
CA LYS A 47 4.21 7.77 -3.69
C LYS A 47 4.15 6.93 -2.41
N LEU A 48 2.98 6.42 -2.04
CA LEU A 48 2.86 5.49 -0.91
C LEU A 48 3.62 4.19 -1.17
N ARG A 49 3.56 3.68 -2.41
CA ARG A 49 4.32 2.49 -2.82
C ARG A 49 5.83 2.71 -2.74
N GLU A 50 6.31 3.89 -3.12
CA GLU A 50 7.72 4.26 -2.97
C GLU A 50 8.16 4.28 -1.51
N TYR A 51 7.31 4.77 -0.60
CA TYR A 51 7.60 4.73 0.84
C TYR A 51 7.69 3.31 1.39
N GLU A 52 6.83 2.38 0.96
CA GLU A 52 6.94 0.96 1.33
C GLU A 52 8.30 0.36 0.90
N LEU A 53 8.79 0.74 -0.29
CA LEU A 53 10.10 0.29 -0.78
C LEU A 53 11.25 0.91 0.01
N GLU A 54 11.14 2.18 0.38
CA GLU A 54 12.14 2.85 1.21
C GLU A 54 12.24 2.20 2.59
N ILE A 55 11.10 1.85 3.20
CA ILE A 55 11.04 1.11 4.46
C ILE A 55 11.73 -0.24 4.32
N ALA A 56 11.41 -1.03 3.29
CA ALA A 56 12.05 -2.32 3.05
C ALA A 56 13.58 -2.20 2.89
N LEU A 57 14.05 -1.12 2.25
CA LEU A 57 15.49 -0.83 2.15
C LEU A 57 16.12 -0.50 3.50
N LEU A 58 15.43 0.29 4.35
CA LEU A 58 15.90 0.62 5.69
C LEU A 58 15.96 -0.62 6.58
N GLU A 59 14.96 -1.51 6.50
CA GLU A 59 14.94 -2.80 7.20
C GLU A 59 16.13 -3.67 6.78
N ALA A 60 16.36 -3.82 5.47
CA ALA A 60 17.50 -4.59 4.96
C ALA A 60 18.86 -4.01 5.42
N LYS A 61 19.00 -2.68 5.43
CA LYS A 61 20.22 -2.02 5.96
C LYS A 61 20.39 -2.28 7.45
N ALA A 62 19.31 -2.27 8.22
CA ALA A 62 19.33 -2.57 9.65
C ALA A 62 19.68 -4.04 9.92
N ASP A 63 19.21 -4.98 9.09
CA ASP A 63 19.60 -6.39 9.15
C ASP A 63 21.09 -6.58 8.90
N ILE A 64 21.65 -5.91 7.89
CA ILE A 64 23.10 -5.93 7.62
C ILE A 64 23.87 -5.37 8.82
N ALA A 65 23.48 -4.20 9.33
CA ALA A 65 24.16 -3.56 10.47
C ALA A 65 24.10 -4.42 11.75
N ALA A 66 23.01 -5.18 11.94
CA ALA A 66 22.82 -6.07 13.08
C ALA A 66 23.38 -7.49 12.86
N GLY A 67 24.00 -7.78 11.71
CA GLY A 67 24.51 -9.12 11.40
C GLY A 67 23.41 -10.16 11.16
N ARG A 68 22.17 -9.75 10.88
CA ARG A 68 21.04 -10.63 10.57
C ARG A 68 21.03 -11.03 9.09
N TYR A 69 22.13 -11.58 8.61
CA TYR A 69 22.25 -12.10 7.26
C TYR A 69 23.15 -13.33 7.24
N SER A 70 23.02 -14.17 6.21
CA SER A 70 23.92 -15.29 5.94
C SER A 70 24.78 -14.99 4.72
N THR A 71 25.99 -15.53 4.71
CA THR A 71 26.88 -15.55 3.54
C THR A 71 27.16 -16.99 3.16
N GLY A 72 27.20 -17.30 1.88
CA GLY A 72 27.46 -18.65 1.41
C GLY A 72 27.44 -18.76 -0.10
N SER A 73 27.65 -19.97 -0.59
CA SER A 73 27.46 -20.30 -2.01
C SER A 73 25.97 -20.27 -2.38
N VAL A 74 25.69 -20.21 -3.68
CA VAL A 74 24.33 -20.33 -4.19
C VAL A 74 23.70 -21.67 -3.77
N ASP A 75 24.47 -22.76 -3.77
CA ASP A 75 23.99 -24.09 -3.39
C ASP A 75 23.55 -24.14 -1.92
N GLU A 76 24.31 -23.53 -1.02
CA GLU A 76 23.96 -23.43 0.40
C GLU A 76 22.68 -22.60 0.60
N HIS A 77 22.53 -21.49 -0.13
CA HIS A 77 21.31 -20.68 -0.10
C HIS A 77 20.10 -21.46 -0.61
N MET A 78 20.24 -22.18 -1.72
CA MET A 78 19.15 -23.00 -2.27
C MET A 78 18.73 -24.13 -1.33
N GLN A 79 19.67 -24.69 -0.54
CA GLN A 79 19.34 -25.67 0.49
C GLN A 79 18.54 -25.03 1.63
N GLN A 80 18.96 -23.85 2.12
CA GLN A 80 18.24 -23.11 3.16
C GLN A 80 16.79 -22.78 2.78
N VAL A 81 16.57 -22.35 1.53
CA VAL A 81 15.22 -22.02 1.04
C VAL A 81 14.35 -23.27 0.95
N LYS A 82 14.90 -24.42 0.54
CA LYS A 82 14.17 -25.69 0.49
C LYS A 82 13.79 -26.21 1.88
N ASP A 83 14.67 -26.05 2.86
CA ASP A 83 14.46 -26.56 4.22
C ASP A 83 13.52 -25.67 5.06
N GLY A 84 13.33 -24.42 4.67
CA GLY A 84 12.38 -23.47 5.29
C GLY A 84 10.96 -23.48 4.73
N LEU A 85 10.68 -24.33 3.73
CA LEU A 85 9.36 -24.59 3.13
C LEU A 85 8.75 -25.89 3.69
#